data_AF-A0A382P4C9-F1
#
_entry.id   AF-A0A382P4C9-F1
#
_cell.length_a   1.000
_cell.length_b   1.000
_cell.length_c   1.000
_cell.angle_alpha   90.00
_cell.angle_beta   90.00
_cell.angle_gamma   90.00
#
_symmetry.space_group_name_H-M   'P 1'
#
loop_
_entity.id
_entity.type
_entity.pdbx_description
1 polymer ?
#
loop_
_entity_poly.entity_id
_entity_poly.type
_entity_poly.pdbx_seq_one_letter_code
_entity_poly.pdbx_strand_id
1 'polypeptide(L)'
;MGNKYFNKLKIIRQCFLLCIIVSFASSQWSSEPALPQLLGSGVQAQIKAGPDGGVYIAWLSDMGGYHVYLQRFNTEGIAQFDDGGMLISDHNNASWIAVFH
;
A
#
# COMPACT_ATOMS: atom_id res chain seq x y z
N MET A 1 12.51 6.42 51.81
CA MET A 1 13.13 5.57 50.76
C MET A 1 12.15 5.04 49.69
N GLY A 2 10.84 4.92 49.94
CA GLY A 2 9.88 4.25 49.03
C GLY A 2 9.58 4.91 47.67
N ASN A 3 9.49 6.25 47.57
CA ASN A 3 9.10 6.92 46.32
C ASN A 3 10.08 6.72 45.15
N LYS A 4 11.37 6.56 45.44
CA LYS A 4 12.41 6.42 44.40
C LYS A 4 12.32 5.06 43.70
N TYR A 5 12.02 4.00 44.45
CA TYR A 5 11.82 2.66 43.91
C TYR A 5 10.48 2.54 43.19
N PHE A 6 9.43 3.20 43.69
CA PHE A 6 8.12 3.23 43.06
C PHE A 6 8.16 3.90 41.67
N ASN A 7 8.88 5.02 41.54
CA ASN A 7 9.07 5.70 40.25
C ASN A 7 9.92 4.88 39.27
N LYS A 8 10.97 4.19 39.75
CA LYS A 8 11.76 3.27 38.92
C LYS A 8 10.90 2.15 38.33
N LEU A 9 10.06 1.51 39.15
CA LEU A 9 9.18 0.44 38.70
C LEU A 9 8.13 0.95 37.67
N LYS A 10 7.62 2.17 37.87
CA LYS A 10 6.69 2.83 36.94
C LYS A 10 7.33 3.09 35.57
N ILE A 11 8.57 3.57 35.54
CA ILE A 11 9.35 3.83 34.32
C ILE A 11 9.65 2.52 33.59
N ILE A 12 10.12 1.49 34.29
CA ILE A 12 10.40 0.17 33.67
C ILE A 12 9.15 -0.41 33.02
N ARG A 13 7.99 -0.30 33.68
CA ARG A 13 6.70 -0.74 33.12
C ARG A 13 6.31 0.06 31.87
N GLN A 14 6.51 1.38 31.88
CA GLN A 14 6.24 2.24 30.71
C GLN A 14 7.14 1.90 29.53
N CYS A 15 8.43 1.67 29.77
CA CYS A 15 9.36 1.25 28.72
C CYS A 15 8.98 -0.13 28.16
N PHE A 16 8.57 -1.08 29.00
CA PHE A 16 8.15 -2.41 28.54
C PHE A 16 6.87 -2.35 27.67
N LEU A 17 5.88 -1.54 28.08
CA LEU A 17 4.68 -1.29 27.28
C LEU A 17 5.01 -0.63 25.94
N LEU A 18 5.94 0.33 25.92
CA LEU A 18 6.40 0.97 24.69
C LEU A 18 7.08 -0.04 23.75
N CYS A 19 7.97 -0.90 24.27
CA CYS A 19 8.62 -1.93 23.46
C CYS A 19 7.63 -2.92 22.84
N ILE A 20 6.57 -3.30 23.57
CA ILE A 20 5.52 -4.17 23.03
C ILE A 20 4.80 -3.50 21.86
N ILE A 21 4.45 -2.21 21.96
CA ILE A 21 3.76 -1.47 20.90
C ILE A 21 4.61 -1.39 19.63
N VAL A 22 5.93 -1.14 19.77
CA VAL A 22 6.84 -1.00 18.63
C VAL A 22 7.08 -2.35 17.93
N SER A 23 6.99 -3.48 18.64
CA SER A 23 7.14 -4.82 18.05
C SER A 23 6.03 -5.20 17.06
N PHE A 24 4.89 -4.48 17.05
CA PHE A 24 3.81 -4.67 16.07
C PHE A 24 3.91 -3.72 14.86
N ALA A 25 4.91 -2.84 14.80
CA ALA A 25 5.16 -2.01 13.64
C ALA A 25 5.89 -2.85 12.57
N SER A 26 5.13 -3.46 11.68
CA SER A 26 5.64 -4.09 10.46
C SER A 26 5.95 -3.01 9.41
N SER A 27 7.08 -3.13 8.71
CA SER A 27 7.29 -2.41 7.45
C SER A 27 6.48 -3.10 6.36
N GLN A 28 5.58 -2.36 5.71
CA GLN A 28 4.74 -2.87 4.61
C GLN A 28 5.52 -3.00 3.29
N TRP A 29 6.61 -2.26 3.12
CA TRP A 29 7.52 -2.47 1.99
C TRP A 29 8.35 -3.72 2.23
N SER A 30 8.41 -4.59 1.23
CA SER A 30 9.28 -5.77 1.25
C SER A 30 10.74 -5.33 1.43
N SER A 31 11.39 -5.87 2.46
CA SER A 31 12.83 -5.75 2.63
C SER A 31 13.62 -6.63 1.66
N GLU A 32 12.93 -7.53 0.96
CA GLU A 32 13.48 -8.41 -0.06
C GLU A 32 13.29 -7.78 -1.45
N PRO A 33 14.37 -7.30 -2.11
CA PRO A 33 14.27 -6.69 -3.44
C PRO A 33 13.71 -7.65 -4.50
N ALA A 34 13.77 -8.96 -4.25
CA ALA A 34 13.27 -10.01 -5.14
C ALA A 34 11.75 -10.26 -5.02
N LEU A 35 11.10 -9.69 -4.01
CA LEU A 35 9.67 -9.89 -3.74
C LEU A 35 8.94 -8.53 -3.74
N PRO A 36 8.69 -7.93 -4.92
CA PRO A 36 7.97 -6.67 -5.00
C PRO A 36 6.52 -6.83 -4.53
N GLN A 37 5.96 -5.78 -3.94
CA GLN A 37 4.54 -5.73 -3.61
C GLN A 37 3.71 -5.76 -4.90
N LEU A 38 2.81 -6.74 -5.00
CA LEU A 38 1.96 -6.88 -6.18
C LEU A 38 0.87 -5.79 -6.16
N LEU A 39 0.80 -5.00 -7.23
CA LEU A 39 -0.15 -3.88 -7.34
C LEU A 39 -1.42 -4.27 -8.10
N GLY A 40 -1.32 -5.29 -8.95
CA GLY A 40 -2.33 -5.79 -9.88
C GLY A 40 -1.67 -6.51 -11.07
N SER A 41 -2.47 -7.16 -11.92
CA SER A 41 -2.02 -7.76 -13.18
C SER A 41 -2.55 -6.96 -14.37
N GLY A 42 -1.67 -6.54 -15.28
CA GLY A 42 -2.07 -5.82 -16.48
C GLY A 42 -0.93 -5.07 -17.16
N VAL A 43 -1.30 -4.19 -18.09
CA VAL A 43 -0.36 -3.43 -18.93
C VAL A 43 -0.57 -1.92 -18.79
N GLN A 44 0.45 -1.16 -19.21
CA GLN A 44 0.43 0.31 -19.26
C GLN A 44 0.06 0.98 -17.93
N ALA A 45 0.67 0.51 -16.85
CA ALA A 45 0.45 1.11 -15.55
C ALA A 45 0.87 2.59 -15.53
N GLN A 46 0.00 3.44 -14.99
CA GLN A 46 0.25 4.85 -14.72
C GLN A 46 0.12 5.11 -13.22
N ILE A 47 1.06 5.89 -12.67
CA ILE A 47 1.14 6.22 -11.25
C ILE A 47 0.97 7.71 -11.05
N LYS A 48 0.23 8.08 -10.01
CA LYS A 48 0.14 9.47 -9.55
C LYS A 48 0.05 9.53 -8.03
N ALA A 49 0.93 10.33 -7.42
CA ALA A 49 0.84 10.63 -6.00
C ALA A 49 -0.44 11.42 -5.69
N GLY A 50 -1.14 11.01 -4.64
CA GLY A 50 -2.27 11.73 -4.06
C GLY A 50 -1.81 12.88 -3.17
N PRO A 51 -2.66 13.90 -2.96
CA PRO A 51 -2.33 15.05 -2.13
C PRO A 51 -2.14 14.71 -0.64
N ASP A 52 -2.62 13.55 -0.20
CA ASP A 52 -2.51 13.05 1.17
C ASP A 52 -1.35 12.07 1.39
N GLY A 53 -0.43 11.97 0.42
CA GLY A 53 0.74 11.10 0.49
C GLY A 53 0.49 9.64 0.11
N GLY A 54 -0.75 9.28 -0.22
CA GLY A 54 -1.06 8.02 -0.89
C GLY A 54 -0.67 8.04 -2.37
N VAL A 55 -0.90 6.92 -3.06
CA VAL A 55 -0.66 6.79 -4.51
C VAL A 55 -1.85 6.13 -5.20
N TYR A 56 -2.18 6.65 -6.37
CA TYR A 56 -3.12 6.04 -7.30
C TYR A 56 -2.37 5.36 -8.42
N ILE A 57 -2.82 4.17 -8.79
CA ILE A 57 -2.22 3.32 -9.81
C ILE A 57 -3.33 2.86 -10.71
N ALA A 58 -3.28 3.25 -11.99
CA ALA A 58 -4.24 2.82 -13.00
C ALA A 58 -3.55 1.91 -14.01
N TRP A 59 -4.23 0.87 -14.48
CA TRP A 59 -3.70 -0.02 -15.51
C TRP A 59 -4.82 -0.58 -16.38
N LEU A 60 -4.44 -1.23 -17.48
CA LEU A 60 -5.35 -1.94 -18.37
C LEU A 60 -5.26 -3.44 -18.13
N SER A 61 -6.38 -4.16 -18.15
CA SER A 61 -6.37 -5.62 -18.13
C SER A 61 -5.66 -6.20 -19.36
N ASP A 62 -4.96 -7.32 -19.18
CA ASP A 62 -4.28 -8.06 -20.26
C ASP A 62 -5.11 -9.24 -20.80
N MET A 63 -6.24 -9.57 -20.15
CA MET A 63 -7.13 -10.70 -20.47
C MET A 63 -8.20 -10.39 -21.54
N GLY A 64 -7.86 -9.55 -22.53
CA GLY A 64 -8.80 -9.08 -23.55
C GLY A 64 -9.68 -7.93 -23.05
N GLY A 65 -10.09 -7.04 -23.96
CA GLY A 65 -10.98 -5.91 -23.66
C GLY A 65 -10.31 -4.66 -23.09
N TYR A 66 -9.05 -4.73 -22.61
CA TYR A 66 -8.27 -3.61 -22.03
C TYR A 66 -9.10 -2.74 -21.07
N HIS A 67 -9.73 -3.38 -20.09
CA HIS A 67 -10.55 -2.71 -19.09
C HIS A 67 -9.68 -1.89 -18.15
N VAL A 68 -10.19 -0.73 -17.73
CA VAL A 68 -9.44 0.18 -16.87
C VAL A 68 -9.66 -0.21 -15.42
N TYR A 69 -8.56 -0.47 -14.71
CA TYR A 69 -8.54 -0.71 -13.28
C TYR A 69 -7.81 0.41 -12.54
N LEU A 70 -8.17 0.61 -11.28
CA LEU A 70 -7.54 1.56 -10.38
C LEU A 70 -7.31 0.91 -9.03
N GLN A 71 -6.11 1.08 -8.47
CA GLN A 71 -5.82 0.84 -7.07
C GLN A 71 -5.39 2.13 -6.40
N ARG A 72 -5.72 2.28 -5.12
CA ARG A 72 -5.20 3.33 -4.27
C ARG A 72 -4.46 2.69 -3.10
N PHE A 73 -3.25 3.15 -2.84
CA PHE A 73 -2.54 2.84 -1.61
C PHE A 73 -2.48 4.08 -0.75
N ASN A 74 -2.71 3.93 0.56
CA ASN A 74 -2.46 5.02 1.50
C ASN A 74 -0.95 5.23 1.71
N THR A 75 -0.57 6.18 2.57
CA THR A 75 0.84 6.47 2.93
C THR A 75 1.60 5.25 3.49
N GLU A 76 0.88 4.26 4.00
CA GLU A 76 1.43 3.05 4.61
C GLU A 76 1.54 1.90 3.61
N GLY A 77 1.17 2.09 2.34
CA GLY A 77 1.18 1.03 1.33
C GLY A 77 0.00 0.05 1.44
N ILE A 78 -1.06 0.42 2.16
CA ILE A 78 -2.27 -0.40 2.33
C ILE A 78 -3.24 -0.13 1.18
N ALA A 79 -3.61 -1.17 0.45
CA ALA A 79 -4.64 -1.10 -0.59
C ALA A 79 -5.96 -0.60 0.00
N GLN A 80 -6.62 0.31 -0.72
CA GLN A 80 -7.86 0.96 -0.28
C GLN A 80 -9.07 0.48 -1.08
N PHE A 81 -8.85 -0.20 -2.20
CA PHE A 81 -9.88 -0.90 -2.97
C PHE A 81 -9.64 -2.41 -2.91
N ASP A 82 -10.57 -3.16 -3.51
CA ASP A 82 -10.54 -4.62 -3.53
C ASP A 82 -9.21 -5.20 -4.04
N ASP A 83 -8.96 -6.45 -3.68
CA ASP A 83 -7.82 -7.21 -4.18
C ASP A 83 -7.83 -7.25 -5.71
N GLY A 84 -6.73 -6.81 -6.32
CA GLY A 84 -6.66 -6.65 -7.78
C GLY A 84 -7.29 -5.36 -8.32
N GLY A 85 -7.62 -4.40 -7.45
CA GLY A 85 -8.08 -3.06 -7.83
C GLY A 85 -9.55 -2.97 -8.18
N MET A 86 -10.05 -1.73 -8.21
CA MET A 86 -11.42 -1.41 -8.62
C MET A 86 -11.52 -1.29 -10.14
N LEU A 87 -12.48 -1.99 -10.74
CA LEU A 87 -12.87 -1.82 -12.13
C LEU A 87 -13.49 -0.43 -12.33
N ILE A 88 -12.88 0.40 -13.17
CA ILE A 88 -13.35 1.74 -13.50
C ILE A 88 -14.19 1.73 -14.78
N SER A 89 -13.82 0.91 -15.76
CA SER A 89 -14.55 0.81 -17.02
C SER A 89 -14.36 -0.56 -17.65
N ASP A 90 -15.47 -1.22 -17.93
CA ASP A 90 -15.60 -2.46 -18.70
C ASP A 90 -15.93 -2.21 -20.18
N HIS A 91 -15.90 -0.95 -20.64
CA HIS A 91 -16.20 -0.62 -22.03
C HIS A 91 -15.25 -1.37 -22.96
N ASN A 92 -15.82 -1.92 -24.03
CA ASN A 92 -15.07 -2.68 -25.01
C ASN A 92 -14.12 -1.72 -25.74
N ASN A 93 -12.82 -1.84 -25.45
CA ASN A 93 -11.80 -1.04 -26.11
C ASN A 93 -11.38 -1.71 -27.43
N ALA A 94 -10.99 -0.92 -28.43
CA ALA A 94 -10.34 -1.46 -29.60
C ALA A 94 -9.04 -2.17 -29.16
N SER A 95 -8.69 -3.27 -29.81
CA SER A 95 -7.48 -4.05 -29.48
C SER A 95 -6.15 -3.30 -29.74
N TRP A 96 -6.23 -2.07 -30.24
CA TRP A 96 -5.08 -1.22 -30.56
C TRP A 96 -4.98 -0.07 -29.56
N ILE A 97 -3.85 -0.01 -28.85
CA ILE A 97 -3.48 1.19 -28.10
C ILE A 97 -2.66 2.10 -29.01
N ALA A 98 -3.22 3.27 -29.35
CA ALA A 98 -2.46 4.32 -30.00
C ALA A 98 -1.52 4.95 -28.97
N VAL A 99 -0.24 4.61 -29.03
CA VAL A 99 0.80 5.34 -28.31
C VAL A 99 1.05 6.64 -29.07
N PHE A 100 0.53 7.75 -28.57
CA PHE A 100 0.98 9.08 -29.02
C PHE A 100 2.36 9.33 -28.41
N HIS A 101 3.36 9.49 -29.28
CA HIS A 101 4.72 9.89 -28.94
C HIS A 101 4.89 11.40 -29.07
#